data_AF-A0A2N0ZMY5-F1
#
_entry.id   AF-A0A2N0ZMY5-F1
#
_cell.length_a   1.000
_cell.length_b   1.000
_cell.length_c   1.000
_cell.angle_alpha   90.00
_cell.angle_beta   90.00
_cell.angle_gamma   90.00
#
_symmetry.space_group_name_H-M   'P 1'
#
loop_
_entity.id
_entity.type
_entity.pdbx_description
1 polymer ?
#
loop_
_entity_poly.entity_id
_entity_poly.type
_entity_poly.pdbx_seq_one_letter_code
_entity_poly.pdbx_strand_id
1 'polypeptide(L)' 'MAKELTEREKAIMEAQRFVTIPEPDYSQMSIDEIRKRTEYMESAFKLAFEIDEEDEDEDDDDDDL' A
#
# COMPACT_ATOMS: atom_id res chain seq x y z
N MET A 1 -0.28 -20.33 18.29
CA MET A 1 -1.39 -19.84 17.45
C MET A 1 -1.05 -18.41 17.05
N ALA A 2 -0.98 -18.11 15.77
CA ALA A 2 -0.83 -16.72 15.33
C ALA A 2 -2.12 -15.96 15.68
N LYS A 3 -1.99 -14.79 16.30
CA LYS A 3 -3.15 -13.93 16.60
C LYS A 3 -3.63 -13.35 15.28
N GLU A 4 -4.92 -13.49 14.98
CA GLU A 4 -5.52 -12.84 13.81
C GLU A 4 -5.50 -11.33 14.00
N LEU A 5 -5.03 -10.60 12.98
CA LEU A 5 -4.97 -9.15 13.02
C LEU A 5 -6.37 -8.57 12.79
N THR A 6 -6.70 -7.55 13.58
CA THR A 6 -7.88 -6.72 13.36
C THR A 6 -7.77 -5.92 12.06
N GLU A 7 -8.91 -5.48 11.51
CA GLU A 7 -8.91 -4.65 10.29
C GLU A 7 -8.09 -3.37 10.47
N ARG A 8 -8.11 -2.79 11.67
CA ARG A 8 -7.35 -1.59 12.00
C ARG A 8 -5.84 -1.86 11.98
N GLU A 9 -5.39 -2.99 12.55
CA GLU A 9 -3.99 -3.39 12.51
C GLU A 9 -3.51 -3.64 11.08
N LYS A 10 -4.34 -4.26 10.24
CA LYS A 10 -4.05 -4.45 8.80
C LYS A 10 -3.87 -3.10 8.09
N ALA A 11 -4.77 -2.14 8.32
CA ALA A 11 -4.68 -0.81 7.71
C ALA A 11 -3.41 -0.04 8.13
N ILE A 12 -3.00 -0.14 9.41
CA ILE A 12 -1.74 0.47 9.87
C ILE A 12 -0.53 -0.20 9.20
N MET A 13 -0.50 -1.53 9.14
CA MET A 13 0.62 -2.25 8.52
C MET A 13 0.80 -1.88 7.05
N GLU A 14 -0.30 -1.68 6.33
CA GLU A 14 -0.28 -1.20 4.95
C GLU A 14 0.24 0.24 4.86
N ALA A 15 -0.26 1.14 5.71
CA ALA A 15 0.20 2.53 5.78
C ALA A 15 1.70 2.66 6.09
N GLN A 16 2.25 1.75 6.91
CA GLN A 16 3.66 1.70 7.29
C GLN A 16 4.59 1.25 6.17
N ARG A 17 4.07 0.78 5.02
CA ARG A 17 4.88 0.60 3.80
C ARG A 17 5.44 1.93 3.29
N PHE A 18 4.77 3.04 3.59
CA PHE A 18 5.19 4.39 3.26
C PHE A 18 5.85 5.06 4.46
N VAL A 19 7.17 5.26 4.38
CA VAL A 19 7.93 5.95 5.42
C VAL A 19 7.65 7.46 5.34
N THR A 20 7.16 8.04 6.44
CA THR A 20 6.98 9.49 6.57
C THR A 20 7.64 10.00 7.84
N ILE A 21 8.24 11.19 7.77
CA ILE A 21 8.91 11.83 8.90
C ILE A 21 8.28 13.22 9.14
N PRO A 22 7.66 13.48 10.31
CA PRO A 22 7.47 12.53 11.41
C PRO A 22 6.49 11.39 11.08
N GLU A 23 6.55 10.31 11.86
CA GLU A 23 5.58 9.23 11.74
C GLU A 23 4.16 9.73 12.07
N PRO A 24 3.13 9.28 11.35
CA PRO A 24 1.76 9.62 11.65
C PRO A 24 1.34 9.01 12.99
N ASP A 25 0.69 9.81 13.82
CA ASP A 25 0.06 9.31 15.03
C ASP A 25 -1.25 8.60 14.68
N TYR A 26 -1.14 7.30 14.42
CA TYR A 26 -2.29 6.47 14.11
C TYR A 26 -3.30 6.42 15.25
N SER A 27 -2.94 6.70 16.51
CA SER A 27 -3.90 6.62 17.64
C SER A 27 -5.05 7.63 17.52
N GLN A 28 -4.80 8.74 16.80
CA GLN A 28 -5.75 9.81 16.58
C GLN A 28 -6.56 9.66 15.27
N MET A 29 -6.36 8.57 14.53
CA MET A 29 -7.01 8.34 13.23
C MET A 29 -8.02 7.19 13.31
N SER A 30 -9.15 7.38 12.63
CA SER A 30 -10.09 6.30 12.29
C SER A 30 -9.49 5.38 11.23
N ILE A 31 -10.08 4.19 11.07
CA ILE A 31 -9.62 3.22 10.05
C ILE A 31 -9.74 3.80 8.63
N ASP A 32 -10.78 4.57 8.36
CA ASP A 32 -11.03 5.16 7.04
C ASP A 32 -10.03 6.27 6.73
N GLU A 33 -9.63 7.06 7.72
CA GLU A 33 -8.57 8.07 7.57
C GLU A 33 -7.22 7.43 7.28
N ILE A 34 -6.91 6.29 7.94
CA ILE A 34 -5.67 5.53 7.68
C ILE A 34 -5.67 5.05 6.22
N ARG A 35 -6.76 4.41 5.76
CA ARG A 35 -6.89 3.91 4.39
C ARG A 35 -6.74 5.03 3.36
N LYS A 36 -7.50 6.12 3.54
CA LYS A 36 -7.48 7.27 2.63
C LYS A 36 -6.10 7.93 2.55
N ARG A 37 -5.39 8.00 3.68
CA ARG A 37 -4.00 8.49 3.70
C ARG A 37 -3.09 7.55 2.92
N THR A 38 -3.21 6.23 3.11
CA THR A 38 -2.40 5.23 2.40
C THR A 38 -2.62 5.32 0.89
N GLU A 39 -3.87 5.37 0.43
CA GLU A 39 -4.23 5.54 -0.99
C GLU A 39 -3.57 6.79 -1.59
N TYR A 40 -3.66 7.93 -0.88
CA TYR A 40 -3.02 9.16 -1.31
C TYR A 40 -1.50 9.04 -1.42
N MET A 41 -0.84 8.40 -0.44
CA MET A 41 0.61 8.19 -0.45
C MET A 41 1.03 7.28 -1.59
N GLU A 42 0.25 6.24 -1.87
CA GLU A 42 0.48 5.33 -2.99
C GLU A 42 0.35 6.04 -4.34
N SER A 43 -0.76 6.77 -4.55
CA SER A 43 -0.96 7.54 -5.78
C SER A 43 0.12 8.60 -5.98
N ALA A 44 0.51 9.30 -4.91
CA ALA A 44 1.58 10.30 -4.97
C ALA A 44 2.93 9.66 -5.30
N PHE A 45 3.22 8.47 -4.77
CA PHE A 45 4.43 7.73 -5.10
C PHE A 45 4.44 7.28 -6.55
N LYS A 46 3.36 6.64 -7.03
CA LYS A 46 3.21 6.21 -8.43
C LYS A 46 3.40 7.38 -9.40
N LEU A 47 2.74 8.51 -9.12
CA LEU A 47 2.88 9.74 -9.90
C LEU A 47 4.31 10.29 -9.88
N ALA A 48 4.99 10.29 -8.73
CA ALA A 48 6.33 10.83 -8.60
C ALA A 48 7.39 10.00 -9.34
N PHE A 49 7.15 8.71 -9.52
CA PHE A 49 8.07 7.79 -10.16
C PHE A 49 7.62 7.32 -11.54
N GLU A 50 6.57 7.93 -12.11
CA GLU A 50 5.97 7.54 -13.40
C GLU A 50 5.76 6.02 -13.51
N ILE A 51 5.39 5.39 -12.39
CA ILE A 51 5.03 3.97 -12.37
C ILE A 51 3.60 3.92 -12.91
N ASP A 52 3.48 3.75 -14.22
CA ASP A 52 2.22 3.35 -14.83
C ASP A 52 1.88 1.94 -14.34
N GLU A 53 0.61 1.70 -14.01
CA GLU A 53 0.08 0.38 -13.65
C GLU A 53 -0.07 -0.53 -14.89
N GLU A 54 0.78 -0.37 -15.92
CA GLU A 54 0.79 -1.17 -17.16
C GLU A 54 1.86 -2.28 -17.15
N ASP A 55 2.15 -2.86 -15.97
CA ASP A 55 2.93 -4.11 -15.85
C ASP A 55 2.07 -5.24 -15.24
N GLU A 56 0.77 -5.26 -15.57
CA GLU A 56 -0.07 -6.45 -15.50
C GLU A 56 -0.52 -6.82 -16.91
N ASP A 57 0.37 -7.38 -17.75
CA ASP A 57 -0.03 -8.24 -18.88
C ASP A 57 1.11 -9.17 -19.32
N GLU A 58 0.86 -10.46 -19.09
CA GLU A 58 1.24 -11.65 -19.90
C GLU A 58 2.71 -11.91 -20.27
N ASP A 59 3.42 -12.67 -19.43
CA ASP A 59 4.39 -13.68 -19.90
C ASP A 59 3.71 -15.06 -19.80
N ASP A 60 2.76 -15.33 -20.70
CA ASP A 60 2.42 -16.68 -21.16
C ASP A 60 2.77 -16.73 -22.65
N ASP A 61 4.05 -16.97 -22.95
CA ASP A 61 4.47 -17.53 -24.24
C ASP A 61 5.52 -18.62 -23.96
N ASP A 62 4.97 -19.80 -23.75
CA ASP A 62 5.54 -21.08 -24.15
C ASP A 62 5.85 -21.00 -25.66
N ASP A 63 7.12 -20.81 -26.06
CA ASP A 63 7.53 -21.18 -27.41
C ASP A 63 9.00 -21.65 -27.47
N ASP A 64 9.14 -22.88 -27.95
CA ASP A 64 10.36 -23.65 -28.17
C ASP A 64 11.46 -22.87 -28.89
N LEU A 65 12.69 -22.89 -28.36
CA LEU A 65 13.94 -22.73 -29.12
C LEU A 65 15.12 -23.48 -28.50
#